data_AF-A0A4V1UIC5-F1
#
_entry.id   AF-A0A4V1UIC5-F1
#
_cell.length_a   1.000
_cell.length_b   1.000
_cell.length_c   1.000
_cell.angle_alpha   90.00
_cell.angle_beta   90.00
_cell.angle_gamma   90.00
#
_symmetry.space_group_name_H-M   'P 1'
#
loop_
_entity.id
_entity.type
_entity.pdbx_description
1 polymer ?
#
loop_
_entity_poly.entity_id
_entity_poly.type
_entity_poly.pdbx_seq_one_letter_code
_entity_poly.pdbx_strand_id
1 'polypeptide(L)'
;MSDAPILMKDGYARPTVSDMRGWLGRGEVLMAVGVIGVILLLILPVPAFLMDFLLAISIVSSVLILMTAVMMKRPLDFAIFPTVLLVSTLFRLGLNLASTRLILTHGQEGHAASGQVIQAFGQLMMGGNFIIGVIIFAIILVVNFVVITKGSTRIA
;
A
#
# COMPACT_ATOMS: atom_id res chain seq x y z
N MET A 1 -2.40 7.04 71.25
CA MET A 1 -2.49 5.74 70.57
C MET A 1 -3.82 5.72 69.85
N SER A 2 -3.96 5.54 68.55
CA SER A 2 -3.15 4.88 67.52
C SER A 2 -3.74 5.42 66.19
N ASP A 3 -3.00 6.25 65.48
CA ASP A 3 -2.22 5.92 64.27
C ASP A 3 -2.90 6.46 63.02
N ALA A 4 -2.22 7.38 62.35
CA ALA A 4 -2.47 7.67 60.94
C ALA A 4 -2.17 6.40 60.12
N PRO A 5 -2.84 6.24 58.97
CA PRO A 5 -2.01 6.29 57.78
C PRO A 5 -2.63 7.21 56.72
N ILE A 6 -1.87 8.26 56.40
CA ILE A 6 -1.49 8.64 55.04
C ILE A 6 -1.93 7.57 54.03
N LEU A 7 -2.79 7.90 53.07
CA LEU A 7 -2.71 7.35 51.71
C LEU A 7 -3.21 8.38 50.72
N MET A 8 -2.30 9.29 50.38
CA MET A 8 -2.19 9.91 49.08
C MET A 8 -2.12 8.78 48.03
N LYS A 9 -3.25 8.38 47.45
CA LYS A 9 -3.27 7.43 46.34
C LYS A 9 -3.34 8.23 45.05
N ASP A 10 -2.19 8.79 44.69
CA ASP A 10 -1.93 9.33 43.37
C ASP A 10 -2.29 8.26 42.32
N GLY A 11 -3.45 8.44 41.71
CA GLY A 11 -4.01 7.56 40.68
C GLY A 11 -3.43 7.78 39.29
N TYR A 12 -2.20 8.30 39.20
CA TYR A 12 -1.48 8.38 37.94
C TYR A 12 -0.81 7.02 37.68
N ALA A 13 -1.61 6.10 37.16
CA ALA A 13 -1.15 4.84 36.60
C ALA A 13 -0.02 5.12 35.61
N ARG A 14 1.18 4.64 35.93
CA ARG A 14 2.37 4.73 35.08
C ARG A 14 2.03 4.05 33.75
N PRO A 15 2.25 4.68 32.59
CA PRO A 15 2.05 4.02 31.31
C PRO A 15 2.97 2.80 31.26
N THR A 16 2.37 1.62 31.31
CA THR A 16 3.07 0.35 31.37
C THR A 16 3.44 -0.05 29.93
N VAL A 17 4.66 -0.53 29.71
CA VAL A 17 5.19 -0.88 28.37
C VAL A 17 4.34 -1.97 27.69
N SER A 18 3.60 -2.77 28.47
CA SER A 18 2.62 -3.75 27.96
C SER A 18 1.36 -3.10 27.38
N ASP A 19 0.94 -1.94 27.90
CA ASP A 19 -0.22 -1.19 27.38
C ASP A 19 0.11 -0.47 26.07
N MET A 20 1.37 -0.04 25.90
CA MET A 20 1.88 0.49 24.62
C MET A 20 1.82 -0.57 23.51
N ARG A 21 2.11 -1.84 23.83
CA ARG A 21 1.98 -2.95 22.87
C ARG A 21 0.54 -3.32 22.57
N GLY A 22 -0.37 -3.20 23.55
CA GLY A 22 -1.81 -3.39 23.37
C GLY A 22 -2.46 -2.31 22.48
N TRP A 23 -1.90 -1.10 22.46
CA TRP A 23 -2.34 -0.04 21.55
C TRP A 23 -1.85 -0.27 20.10
N LEU A 24 -0.61 -0.73 19.91
CA LEU A 24 -0.06 -1.11 18.60
C LEU A 24 -0.78 -2.28 17.91
N GLY A 25 -1.47 -3.13 18.67
CA GLY A 25 -2.23 -4.27 18.15
C GLY A 25 -3.65 -3.95 17.68
N ARG A 26 -4.15 -2.72 17.88
CA ARG A 26 -5.47 -2.31 17.36
C ARG A 26 -5.38 -2.11 15.85
N GLY A 27 -6.26 -2.77 15.09
CA GLY A 27 -6.30 -2.67 13.63
C GLY A 27 -6.38 -1.23 13.10
N GLU A 28 -6.96 -0.32 13.87
CA GLU A 28 -6.99 1.12 13.61
C GLU A 28 -5.59 1.76 13.58
N VAL A 29 -4.69 1.34 14.47
CA VAL A 29 -3.31 1.84 14.53
C VAL A 29 -2.51 1.31 13.34
N LEU A 30 -2.74 0.04 12.95
CA LEU A 30 -2.10 -0.56 11.78
C LEU A 30 -2.50 0.18 10.49
N MET A 31 -3.79 0.52 10.36
CA MET A 31 -4.33 1.31 9.25
C MET A 31 -3.72 2.71 9.21
N ALA A 32 -3.69 3.41 10.35
CA ALA A 32 -3.11 4.75 10.46
C ALA A 32 -1.61 4.77 10.13
N VAL A 33 -0.85 3.80 10.65
CA VAL A 33 0.58 3.63 10.33
C VAL A 33 0.77 3.34 8.84
N GLY A 34 -0.11 2.55 8.21
CA GLY A 34 -0.08 2.29 6.77
C GLY A 34 -0.26 3.57 5.94
N VAL A 35 -1.24 4.42 6.29
CA VAL A 35 -1.48 5.70 5.61
C VAL A 35 -0.30 6.65 5.79
N ILE A 36 0.19 6.78 7.03
CA ILE A 36 1.37 7.62 7.33
C ILE A 36 2.61 7.08 6.60
N GLY A 37 2.77 5.76 6.51
CA GLY A 37 3.82 5.10 5.74
C GLY A 37 3.79 5.45 4.26
N VAL A 38 2.59 5.45 3.64
CA VAL A 38 2.42 5.90 2.24
C VAL A 38 2.82 7.36 2.04
N ILE A 39 2.47 8.25 2.98
CA ILE A 39 2.87 9.67 2.93
C ILE A 39 4.39 9.82 3.13
N LEU A 40 5.00 9.02 4.02
CA LEU A 40 6.44 9.00 4.25
C LEU A 40 7.23 8.53 3.01
N LEU A 41 6.74 7.50 2.31
CA LEU A 41 7.31 7.04 1.03
C LEU A 41 7.32 8.13 -0.05
N LEU A 42 6.45 9.12 0.07
CA LEU A 42 6.32 10.25 -0.84
C LEU A 42 7.43 11.28 -0.60
N ILE A 43 7.76 11.54 0.67
CA ILE A 43 8.74 12.55 1.10
C ILE A 43 10.16 11.95 1.07
N LEU A 44 10.35 10.74 1.58
CA LEU A 44 11.65 10.08 1.65
C LEU A 44 12.01 9.39 0.32
N PRO A 45 13.24 9.58 -0.20
CA PRO A 45 13.69 8.82 -1.35
C PRO A 45 13.77 7.33 -0.97
N VAL A 46 12.99 6.50 -1.67
CA VAL A 46 12.93 5.07 -1.42
C VAL A 46 14.04 4.38 -2.20
N PRO A 47 14.90 3.55 -1.57
CA PRO A 47 15.93 2.82 -2.30
C PRO A 47 15.30 1.79 -3.24
N ALA A 48 15.92 1.56 -4.40
CA ALA A 48 15.41 0.67 -5.45
C ALA A 48 15.11 -0.76 -4.95
N PHE A 49 15.94 -1.30 -4.05
CA PHE A 49 15.71 -2.62 -3.45
C PHE A 49 14.40 -2.70 -2.64
N LEU A 50 14.10 -1.67 -1.85
CA LEU A 50 12.86 -1.61 -1.08
C LEU A 50 11.66 -1.46 -2.00
N MET A 51 11.80 -0.70 -3.09
CA MET A 51 10.76 -0.56 -4.11
C MET A 51 10.40 -1.91 -4.74
N ASP A 52 11.39 -2.69 -5.17
CA ASP A 52 11.17 -4.02 -5.76
C ASP A 52 10.43 -4.96 -4.79
N PHE A 53 10.82 -4.95 -3.51
CA PHE A 53 10.14 -5.74 -2.48
C PHE A 53 8.69 -5.32 -2.26
N LEU A 54 8.43 -4.01 -2.17
CA LEU A 54 7.08 -3.46 -2.00
C LEU A 54 6.19 -3.74 -3.23
N LEU A 55 6.75 -3.63 -4.44
CA LEU A 55 6.06 -3.98 -5.69
C LEU A 55 5.71 -5.48 -5.74
N ALA A 56 6.62 -6.37 -5.32
CA ALA A 56 6.35 -7.79 -5.23
C ALA A 56 5.19 -8.09 -4.26
N ILE A 57 5.17 -7.45 -3.08
CA ILE A 57 4.06 -7.55 -2.12
C ILE A 57 2.75 -7.05 -2.74
N SER A 58 2.80 -5.95 -3.49
CA SER A 58 1.62 -5.40 -4.16
C SER A 58 1.03 -6.41 -5.15
N ILE A 59 1.85 -7.02 -5.99
CA ILE A 59 1.40 -8.01 -6.98
C ILE A 59 0.84 -9.25 -6.26
N VAL A 60 1.55 -9.81 -5.28
CA VAL A 60 1.09 -11.00 -4.53
C VAL A 60 -0.22 -10.73 -3.80
N SER A 61 -0.34 -9.60 -3.10
CA SER A 61 -1.58 -9.23 -2.41
C SER A 61 -2.74 -9.02 -3.38
N SER A 62 -2.49 -8.49 -4.58
CA SER A 62 -3.49 -8.39 -5.66
C SER A 62 -4.07 -9.73 -6.04
N VAL A 63 -3.19 -10.70 -6.28
CA VAL A 63 -3.58 -12.04 -6.73
C VAL A 63 -4.30 -12.78 -5.60
N LEU A 64 -3.84 -12.63 -4.35
CA LEU A 64 -4.53 -13.18 -3.17
C LEU A 64 -5.94 -12.61 -3.00
N ILE A 65 -6.11 -11.30 -3.14
CA ILE A 65 -7.43 -10.66 -3.09
C ILE A 65 -8.31 -11.16 -4.24
N LEU A 66 -7.77 -11.27 -5.46
CA LEU A 66 -8.49 -11.81 -6.61
C LEU A 66 -8.95 -13.25 -6.36
N MET A 67 -8.07 -14.14 -5.89
CA MET A 67 -8.43 -15.52 -5.57
C MET A 67 -9.50 -15.58 -4.47
N THR A 68 -9.36 -14.75 -3.44
CA THR A 68 -10.34 -14.66 -2.35
C THR A 68 -11.70 -14.20 -2.88
N ALA A 69 -11.72 -13.18 -3.74
CA ALA A 69 -12.94 -12.66 -4.36
C ALA A 69 -13.65 -13.70 -5.22
N VAL A 70 -12.91 -14.48 -6.02
CA VAL A 70 -13.48 -15.54 -6.88
C VAL A 70 -14.04 -16.71 -6.06
N MET A 71 -13.48 -16.97 -4.88
CA MET A 71 -13.92 -18.06 -3.98
C MET A 71 -15.06 -17.66 -3.03
N MET A 72 -15.36 -16.36 -2.89
CA MET A 72 -16.44 -15.88 -2.02
C MET A 72 -17.81 -16.30 -2.54
N LYS A 73 -18.55 -17.07 -1.73
CA LYS A 73 -19.92 -17.54 -2.03
C LYS A 73 -20.98 -16.98 -1.09
N ARG A 74 -20.62 -16.34 0.04
CA ARG A 74 -21.56 -15.88 1.08
C ARG A 74 -21.62 -14.34 1.17
N PRO A 75 -22.82 -13.75 1.38
CA PRO A 75 -23.00 -12.29 1.52
C PRO A 75 -22.26 -11.65 2.70
N LEU A 76 -21.94 -12.40 3.76
CA LEU A 76 -21.33 -11.85 4.97
C LEU A 76 -19.85 -11.48 4.78
N ASP A 77 -19.14 -12.13 3.85
CA ASP A 77 -17.75 -11.83 3.49
C ASP A 77 -17.65 -10.53 2.66
N PHE A 78 -18.76 -10.08 2.06
CA PHE A 78 -18.80 -8.81 1.31
C PHE A 78 -18.67 -7.58 2.20
N ALA A 79 -18.87 -7.67 3.51
CA ALA A 79 -18.72 -6.51 4.39
C ALA A 79 -17.24 -6.14 4.65
N ILE A 80 -16.35 -7.14 4.69
CA ILE A 80 -14.91 -6.94 4.91
C ILE A 80 -14.18 -6.65 3.59
N PHE A 81 -14.71 -7.15 2.48
CA PHE A 81 -14.12 -7.05 1.16
C PHE A 81 -13.83 -5.60 0.68
N PRO A 82 -14.76 -4.63 0.78
CA PRO A 82 -14.51 -3.23 0.44
C PRO A 82 -13.35 -2.62 1.23
N THR A 83 -13.24 -2.94 2.52
CA THR A 83 -12.18 -2.42 3.38
C THR A 83 -10.81 -2.96 2.95
N VAL A 84 -10.72 -4.26 2.64
CA VAL A 84 -9.48 -4.87 2.12
C VAL A 84 -9.10 -4.27 0.76
N LEU A 85 -10.07 -4.04 -0.12
CA LEU A 85 -9.84 -3.37 -1.39
C LEU A 85 -9.38 -1.92 -1.22
N LEU A 86 -9.97 -1.17 -0.28
CA LEU A 86 -9.58 0.21 0.01
C LEU A 86 -8.13 0.28 0.49
N VAL A 87 -7.74 -0.59 1.43
CA VAL A 87 -6.37 -0.65 1.94
C VAL A 87 -5.37 -1.06 0.84
N SER A 88 -5.70 -2.10 0.06
CA SER A 88 -4.87 -2.54 -1.07
C SER A 88 -4.72 -1.43 -2.11
N THR A 89 -5.80 -0.69 -2.39
CA THR A 89 -5.77 0.43 -3.32
C THR A 89 -4.90 1.57 -2.79
N LEU A 90 -5.01 1.93 -1.52
CA LEU A 90 -4.19 2.97 -0.91
C LEU A 90 -2.69 2.60 -0.95
N PHE A 91 -2.37 1.34 -0.65
CA PHE A 91 -1.02 0.81 -0.78
C PHE A 91 -0.50 0.93 -2.21
N ARG A 92 -1.28 0.49 -3.21
CA ARG A 92 -0.93 0.65 -4.64
C ARG A 92 -0.68 2.10 -5.03
N LEU A 93 -1.55 3.02 -4.60
CA LEU A 93 -1.41 4.44 -4.91
C LEU A 93 -0.09 5.00 -4.35
N GLY A 94 0.26 4.65 -3.12
CA GLY A 94 1.55 5.01 -2.52
C GLY A 94 2.75 4.48 -3.28
N LEU A 95 2.72 3.21 -3.68
CA LEU A 95 3.79 2.60 -4.45
C LEU A 95 3.94 3.20 -5.85
N ASN A 96 2.83 3.49 -6.53
CA ASN A 96 2.84 4.10 -7.86
C ASN A 96 3.44 5.52 -7.83
N LEU A 97 3.18 6.27 -6.77
CA LEU A 97 3.73 7.61 -6.60
C LEU A 97 5.21 7.58 -6.20
N ALA A 98 5.59 6.66 -5.32
CA ALA A 98 6.97 6.47 -4.94
C ALA A 98 7.82 5.92 -6.10
N SER A 99 7.28 5.00 -6.92
CA SER A 99 7.96 4.45 -8.09
C SER A 99 8.16 5.50 -9.18
N THR A 100 7.15 6.32 -9.47
CA THR A 100 7.30 7.41 -10.46
C THR A 100 8.36 8.42 -10.01
N ARG A 101 8.40 8.80 -8.73
CA ARG A 101 9.48 9.64 -8.20
C ARG A 101 10.85 8.96 -8.33
N LEU A 102 10.97 7.69 -7.97
CA LEU A 102 12.22 6.93 -8.10
C LEU A 102 12.71 6.89 -9.55
N ILE A 103 11.80 6.62 -10.50
CA ILE A 103 12.09 6.62 -11.94
C ILE A 103 12.52 8.01 -12.42
N LEU A 104 11.87 9.09 -11.96
CA LEU A 104 12.21 10.45 -12.40
C LEU A 104 13.52 10.99 -11.79
N THR A 105 13.87 10.54 -10.57
CA THR A 105 15.06 11.01 -9.85
C THR A 105 16.32 10.21 -10.15
N HIS A 106 16.20 8.89 -10.30
CA HIS A 106 17.33 7.99 -10.51
C HIS A 106 17.31 7.32 -11.90
N GLY A 107 16.24 7.47 -12.68
CA GLY A 107 16.17 6.88 -14.02
C GLY A 107 17.17 7.47 -15.03
N GLN A 108 17.76 8.63 -14.73
CA GLN A 108 18.84 9.22 -15.54
C GLN A 108 20.22 8.59 -15.27
N GLU A 109 20.40 7.87 -14.15
CA GLU A 109 21.64 7.16 -13.80
C GLU A 109 21.75 5.78 -14.48
N GLY A 110 20.74 5.39 -15.26
CA GLY A 110 20.70 4.17 -16.07
C GLY A 110 19.49 3.27 -15.75
N HIS A 111 19.15 2.36 -16.68
CA HIS A 111 17.98 1.48 -16.58
C HIS A 111 17.94 0.61 -15.31
N ALA A 112 19.08 0.35 -14.66
CA ALA A 112 19.19 -0.47 -13.46
C ALA A 112 18.91 0.30 -12.14
N ALA A 113 18.93 1.63 -12.15
CA ALA A 113 18.82 2.43 -10.94
C ALA A 113 17.38 2.55 -10.41
N SER A 114 16.38 2.25 -11.24
CA SER A 114 14.95 2.35 -10.88
C SER A 114 14.37 1.10 -10.22
N GLY A 115 15.13 0.01 -10.08
CA GLY A 115 14.67 -1.28 -9.57
C GLY A 115 14.57 -2.35 -10.66
N GLN A 116 14.88 -3.60 -10.31
CA GLN A 116 14.93 -4.73 -11.23
C GLN A 116 13.54 -5.10 -11.75
N VAL A 117 12.51 -5.02 -10.90
CA VAL A 117 11.13 -5.31 -11.30
C VAL A 117 10.68 -4.28 -12.32
N ILE A 118 10.88 -2.99 -12.03
CA ILE A 118 10.50 -1.90 -12.94
C ILE A 118 11.24 -2.02 -14.28
N GLN A 119 12.55 -2.31 -14.26
CA GLN A 119 13.34 -2.50 -15.48
C GLN A 119 12.83 -3.69 -16.31
N ALA A 120 12.59 -4.83 -15.68
CA ALA A 120 12.13 -6.04 -16.36
C ALA A 120 10.74 -5.84 -16.99
N PHE A 121 9.80 -5.23 -16.27
CA PHE A 121 8.48 -4.90 -16.80
C PHE A 121 8.55 -3.86 -17.94
N GLY A 122 9.42 -2.86 -17.82
CA GLY A 122 9.64 -1.87 -18.87
C GLY A 122 10.17 -2.50 -20.17
N GLN A 123 11.19 -3.36 -20.07
CA GLN A 123 11.72 -4.09 -21.23
C GLN A 123 10.70 -5.06 -21.83
N LEU A 124 9.94 -5.76 -20.97
CA LEU A 124 8.87 -6.67 -21.40
C LEU A 124 7.77 -5.94 -22.18
N MET A 125 7.34 -4.76 -21.70
CA MET A 125 6.32 -3.97 -22.38
C MET A 125 6.82 -3.33 -23.67
N MET A 126 8.07 -2.86 -23.72
CA MET A 126 8.62 -2.25 -24.93
C MET A 126 8.95 -3.27 -26.02
N GLY A 127 9.21 -4.54 -25.67
CA GLY A 127 9.51 -5.58 -26.67
C GLY A 127 10.70 -5.23 -27.58
N GLY A 128 11.64 -4.41 -27.10
CA GLY A 128 12.78 -3.92 -27.88
C GLY A 128 12.51 -2.69 -28.76
N ASN A 129 11.28 -2.17 -28.81
CA ASN A 129 10.94 -0.95 -29.54
C ASN A 129 10.15 0.04 -28.67
N PHE A 130 10.74 1.22 -28.43
CA PHE A 130 10.13 2.27 -27.62
C PHE A 130 8.73 2.68 -28.12
N ILE A 131 8.49 2.70 -29.43
CA ILE A 131 7.20 3.05 -30.04
C ILE A 131 6.11 2.06 -29.60
N ILE A 132 6.44 0.76 -29.57
CA ILE A 132 5.51 -0.28 -29.11
C ILE A 132 5.14 -0.03 -27.63
N GLY A 133 6.13 0.32 -26.81
CA GLY A 133 5.91 0.67 -25.40
C GLY A 133 4.93 1.83 -25.22
N VAL A 134 5.08 2.91 -25.99
CA VAL A 134 4.17 4.08 -25.93
C VAL A 134 2.75 3.70 -26.35
N ILE A 135 2.59 2.88 -27.40
CA ILE A 135 1.27 2.41 -27.86
C ILE A 135 0.59 1.58 -26.78
N ILE A 136 1.30 0.61 -26.19
CA ILE A 136 0.75 -0.25 -25.14
C ILE A 136 0.40 0.58 -23.90
N PHE A 137 1.25 1.53 -23.51
CA PHE A 137 0.97 2.44 -22.41
C PHE A 137 -0.33 3.23 -22.64
N ALA A 138 -0.54 3.78 -23.85
CA ALA A 138 -1.76 4.48 -24.20
C ALA A 138 -3.00 3.58 -24.13
N ILE A 139 -2.92 2.33 -24.62
CA ILE A 139 -4.01 1.35 -24.53
C ILE A 139 -4.37 1.08 -23.06
N ILE A 140 -3.38 0.81 -22.22
CA ILE A 140 -3.60 0.53 -20.79
C ILE A 140 -4.18 1.75 -20.07
N LEU A 141 -3.73 2.96 -20.39
CA LEU A 141 -4.28 4.20 -19.83
C LEU A 141 -5.76 4.35 -20.17
N VAL A 142 -6.13 4.17 -21.44
CA VAL A 142 -7.52 4.25 -21.90
C VAL A 142 -8.38 3.17 -21.25
N VAL A 143 -7.91 1.93 -21.20
CA VAL A 143 -8.64 0.83 -20.55
C VAL A 143 -8.83 1.10 -19.06
N ASN A 144 -7.80 1.57 -18.34
CA ASN A 144 -7.93 1.95 -16.92
C ASN A 144 -8.98 3.05 -16.74
N PHE A 145 -8.95 4.09 -17.57
CA PHE A 145 -9.93 5.17 -17.51
C PHE A 145 -11.36 4.69 -17.79
N VAL A 146 -11.55 3.86 -18.83
CA VAL A 146 -12.85 3.31 -19.21
C VAL A 146 -13.40 2.40 -18.12
N VAL A 147 -12.58 1.55 -17.51
CA VAL A 147 -13.00 0.64 -16.42
C VAL A 147 -13.41 1.42 -15.18
N ILE A 148 -12.66 2.46 -14.80
CA ILE A 148 -13.03 3.33 -13.66
C ILE A 148 -14.37 4.03 -13.94
N THR A 149 -14.50 4.60 -15.13
CA THR A 149 -15.70 5.36 -15.53
C THR A 149 -16.95 4.48 -15.61
N LYS A 150 -16.84 3.30 -16.25
CA LYS A 150 -17.97 2.38 -16.45
C LYS A 150 -18.25 1.50 -15.22
N GLY A 151 -17.26 1.24 -14.37
CA GLY A 151 -17.41 0.45 -13.16
C GLY A 151 -18.31 1.12 -12.12
N SER A 152 -18.28 2.45 -12.02
CA SER A 152 -19.13 3.23 -11.12
C SER A 152 -20.61 3.22 -11.53
N THR A 153 -20.92 3.05 -12.82
CA THR A 153 -22.30 3.15 -13.33
C THR A 153 -23.16 1.91 -13.04
N ARG A 154 -22.58 0.79 -12.60
CA ARG A 154 -23.32 -0.46 -12.32
C ARG A 154 -23.85 -0.57 -10.88
N ILE A 155 -23.51 0.37 -10.00
CA ILE A 155 -23.80 0.30 -8.55
C ILE A 155 -24.66 1.49 -8.08
N ALA A 156 -24.99 2.44 -8.96
CA ALA A 156 -25.83 3.60 -8.69
C ALA A 156 -27.21 3.45 -9.36
#